data_AF-A0AAU9RDM5-F1
#
_entry.id   AF-A0AAU9RDM5-F1
#
_cell.length_a   1.000
_cell.length_b   1.000
_cell.length_c   1.000
_cell.angle_alpha   90.00
_cell.angle_beta   90.00
_cell.angle_gamma   90.00
#
_symmetry.space_group_name_H-M   'P 1'
#
loop_
_entity.id
_entity.type
_entity.pdbx_description
1 polymer ?
#
loop_
_entity_poly.entity_id
_entity_poly.type
_entity_poly.pdbx_seq_one_letter_code
_entity_poly.pdbx_strand_id
1 'polypeptide(L)'
;MSGDKRRWDRKDSRRSNMQKVVSTAEDELESKLGFGLFSEGETRLGWLLTFASSSWEDSDTGKTYGCVDLYFVTQDGFSFKTKYKFRPYFYVATKDKMELEVEGYLRRRYERQVADIEIVEKEDLDLKNHLSGLQKKYLKISFDTVQQLMEVKRDLSHVVERNQAKFDALEAYESILAGKRKQRPEDCLDSMVDLREYDVPYHVRFAIDNDVRSGQWYNVSISSSDVILEKRTDLLQRAEVRVCAFDIETTKLELKFPDAEYDQIMMISYMVDGQGFLIINRECVGEDVEDLEYTPKPEFEGYFKVTNVNNEVK
;
A
#
# COMPACT_ATOMS: atom_id res chain seq x y z
N MET A 1 9.28 -2.80 69.52
CA MET A 1 8.38 -3.78 68.87
C MET A 1 7.02 -3.11 68.82
N SER A 2 6.37 -2.81 67.70
CA SER A 2 6.49 -3.26 66.31
C SER A 2 6.10 -2.10 65.40
N GLY A 3 6.82 -1.96 64.28
CA GLY A 3 6.50 -0.97 63.25
C GLY A 3 5.33 -1.46 62.39
N ASP A 4 4.33 -0.59 62.23
CA ASP A 4 3.18 -0.83 61.38
C ASP A 4 3.41 -0.20 60.01
N LYS A 5 3.89 -1.01 59.06
CA LYS A 5 4.09 -0.61 57.66
C LYS A 5 2.75 -0.70 56.93
N ARG A 6 2.08 0.43 56.75
CA ARG A 6 0.99 0.57 55.76
C ARG A 6 1.57 0.39 54.37
N ARG A 7 1.32 -0.78 53.77
CA ARG A 7 1.53 -1.05 52.33
C ARG A 7 0.59 -0.14 51.55
N TRP A 8 1.17 0.82 50.83
CA TRP A 8 0.47 1.57 49.81
C TRP A 8 0.44 0.68 48.56
N ASP A 9 -0.67 -0.03 48.34
CA ASP A 9 -0.94 -0.66 47.04
C ASP A 9 -1.16 0.46 46.02
N ARG A 10 -0.06 0.87 45.37
CA ARG A 10 -0.10 1.62 44.12
C ARG A 10 -0.70 0.68 43.08
N LYS A 11 -2.02 0.77 42.92
CA LYS A 11 -2.72 0.30 41.74
C LYS A 11 -2.11 1.04 40.55
N ASP A 12 -1.21 0.33 39.87
CA ASP A 12 -0.54 0.78 38.66
C ASP A 12 -1.64 0.85 37.58
N SER A 13 -2.28 2.01 37.46
CA SER A 13 -3.23 2.28 36.40
C SER A 13 -2.44 2.44 35.11
N ARG A 14 -2.07 1.31 34.49
CA ARG A 14 -1.75 1.25 33.07
C ARG A 14 -3.00 1.68 32.32
N ARG A 15 -3.16 2.99 32.11
CA ARG A 15 -3.95 3.51 30.99
C ARG A 15 -3.29 2.91 29.76
N SER A 16 -3.95 1.94 29.15
CA SER A 16 -3.69 1.62 27.75
C SER A 16 -3.92 2.91 26.97
N ASN A 17 -2.83 3.54 26.49
CA ASN A 17 -2.92 4.59 25.50
C ASN A 17 -3.47 3.93 24.22
N MET A 18 -4.79 3.81 24.14
CA MET A 18 -5.49 3.31 22.97
C MET A 18 -5.54 4.47 21.98
N GLN A 19 -4.72 4.41 20.94
CA GLN A 19 -4.85 5.33 19.83
C GLN A 19 -6.12 4.95 19.05
N LYS A 20 -7.14 5.83 19.08
CA LYS A 20 -8.33 5.65 18.24
C LYS A 20 -7.98 6.11 16.84
N VAL A 21 -8.35 5.31 15.85
CA VAL A 21 -8.20 5.65 14.44
C VAL A 21 -9.45 6.40 14.01
N VAL A 22 -9.28 7.49 13.24
CA VAL A 22 -10.42 8.12 12.56
C VAL A 22 -10.93 7.15 11.49
N SER A 23 -12.19 6.72 11.60
CA SER A 23 -12.84 5.85 10.62
C SER A 23 -13.28 6.66 9.41
N THR A 24 -12.90 6.23 8.20
CA THR A 24 -13.35 6.83 6.95
C THR A 24 -14.65 6.21 6.44
N ALA A 25 -15.30 6.83 5.45
CA ALA A 25 -16.48 6.25 4.78
C ALA A 25 -16.16 4.93 4.07
N GLU A 26 -14.92 4.79 3.57
CA GLU A 26 -14.43 3.54 2.99
C GLU A 26 -14.31 2.46 4.07
N ASP A 27 -13.74 2.77 5.24
CA ASP A 27 -13.66 1.81 6.36
C ASP A 27 -15.05 1.34 6.82
N GLU A 28 -16.06 2.23 6.82
CA GLU A 28 -17.44 1.87 7.15
C GLU A 28 -18.08 0.94 6.11
N LEU A 29 -17.82 1.18 4.82
CA LEU A 29 -18.28 0.33 3.73
C LEU A 29 -17.63 -1.05 3.82
N GLU A 30 -16.32 -1.11 3.99
CA GLU A 30 -15.57 -2.35 4.10
C GLU A 30 -15.99 -3.18 5.32
N SER A 31 -16.27 -2.52 6.45
CA SER A 31 -16.83 -3.18 7.64
C SER A 31 -18.17 -3.85 7.34
N LYS A 32 -19.07 -3.19 6.58
CA LYS A 32 -20.34 -3.79 6.12
C LYS A 32 -20.14 -4.96 5.16
N LEU A 33 -19.05 -4.95 4.39
CA LEU A 33 -18.63 -6.04 3.51
C LEU A 33 -17.89 -7.16 4.25
N GLY A 34 -17.73 -7.06 5.58
CA GLY A 34 -17.12 -8.09 6.42
C GLY A 34 -15.63 -7.85 6.74
N PHE A 35 -15.03 -6.75 6.30
CA PHE A 35 -13.63 -6.39 6.58
C PHE A 35 -13.51 -5.39 7.73
N GLY A 36 -14.05 -5.76 8.89
CA GLY A 36 -13.92 -4.96 10.11
C GLY A 36 -12.46 -4.82 10.57
N LEU A 37 -12.11 -3.65 11.11
CA LEU A 37 -10.77 -3.37 11.62
C LEU A 37 -10.44 -4.22 12.85
N PHE A 38 -9.40 -5.03 12.74
CA PHE A 38 -8.76 -5.74 13.84
C PHE A 38 -7.65 -4.87 14.44
N SER A 39 -7.99 -4.23 15.57
CA SER A 39 -7.10 -3.33 16.32
C SER A 39 -6.80 -3.81 17.75
N GLU A 40 -7.47 -4.86 18.23
CA GLU A 40 -7.26 -5.42 19.57
C GLU A 40 -7.76 -6.86 19.66
N GLY A 41 -7.30 -7.58 20.69
CA GLY A 41 -7.73 -8.93 21.02
C GLY A 41 -6.63 -9.98 20.83
N GLU A 42 -7.05 -11.24 20.83
CA GLU A 42 -6.14 -12.37 20.64
C GLU A 42 -5.64 -12.46 19.20
N THR A 43 -4.47 -13.09 19.04
CA THR A 43 -3.84 -13.30 17.72
C THR A 43 -4.80 -14.03 16.79
N ARG A 44 -4.96 -13.51 15.57
CA ARG A 44 -5.81 -14.10 14.53
C ARG A 44 -4.96 -14.72 13.44
N LEU A 45 -5.27 -15.97 13.08
CA LEU A 45 -4.72 -16.59 11.88
C LEU A 45 -5.53 -16.11 10.66
N GLY A 46 -4.86 -15.47 9.70
CA GLY A 46 -5.50 -14.97 8.49
C GLY A 46 -4.69 -15.31 7.24
N TRP A 47 -5.38 -15.69 6.17
CA TRP A 47 -4.84 -15.79 4.83
C TRP A 47 -4.95 -14.43 4.15
N LEU A 48 -3.82 -13.84 3.77
CA LEU A 48 -3.79 -12.49 3.20
C LEU A 48 -4.40 -12.52 1.79
N LEU A 49 -5.61 -11.99 1.65
CA LEU A 49 -6.34 -11.91 0.38
C LEU A 49 -5.71 -10.85 -0.52
N THR A 50 -5.58 -9.63 0.00
CA THR A 50 -5.03 -8.48 -0.71
C THR A 50 -4.55 -7.42 0.26
N PHE A 51 -3.90 -6.39 -0.27
CA PHE A 51 -3.50 -5.21 0.49
C PHE A 51 -3.46 -3.95 -0.36
N ALA A 52 -3.74 -2.80 0.25
CA ALA A 52 -3.86 -1.52 -0.43
C ALA A 52 -3.19 -0.39 0.36
N SER A 53 -2.70 0.63 -0.35
CA SER A 53 -2.17 1.85 0.28
C SER A 53 -3.30 2.64 0.94
N SER A 54 -3.10 3.08 2.18
CA SER A 54 -4.04 3.87 2.97
C SER A 54 -3.30 4.90 3.82
N SER A 55 -4.05 5.72 4.56
CA SER A 55 -3.56 6.53 5.66
C SER A 55 -4.17 6.09 6.99
N TRP A 56 -3.49 6.47 8.06
CA TRP A 56 -3.91 6.28 9.44
C TRP A 56 -3.79 7.62 10.16
N GLU A 57 -4.90 8.13 10.69
CA GLU A 57 -4.92 9.38 11.44
C GLU A 57 -5.09 9.11 12.93
N ASP A 58 -4.19 9.69 13.72
CA ASP A 58 -4.23 9.66 15.17
C ASP A 58 -5.35 10.57 15.69
N SER A 59 -6.33 10.02 16.41
CA SER A 59 -7.44 10.82 16.94
C SER A 59 -7.03 11.91 17.93
N ASP A 60 -5.91 11.71 18.63
CA ASP A 60 -5.53 12.57 19.76
C ASP A 60 -4.65 13.73 19.28
N THR A 61 -3.78 13.45 18.29
CA THR A 61 -2.83 14.43 17.75
C THR A 61 -3.24 15.00 16.39
N GLY A 62 -4.21 14.38 15.70
CA GLY A 62 -4.56 14.70 14.31
C GLY A 62 -3.44 14.41 13.31
N LYS A 63 -2.39 13.69 13.74
CA LYS A 63 -1.24 13.40 12.88
C LYS A 63 -1.55 12.21 11.99
N THR A 64 -1.35 12.39 10.69
CA THR A 64 -1.55 11.36 9.68
C THR A 64 -0.24 10.61 9.38
N TYR A 65 -0.36 9.31 9.18
CA TYR A 65 0.72 8.42 8.79
C TYR A 65 0.29 7.60 7.57
N GLY A 66 1.23 7.22 6.71
CA GLY A 66 1.02 6.21 5.68
C GLY A 66 0.87 4.83 6.33
N CYS A 67 -0.09 4.07 5.85
CA CYS A 67 -0.25 2.67 6.22
C CYS A 67 -0.64 1.80 5.02
N VAL A 68 -0.50 0.50 5.19
CA VAL A 68 -1.03 -0.49 4.25
C VAL A 68 -2.15 -1.24 4.94
N ASP A 69 -3.33 -1.19 4.32
CA ASP A 69 -4.49 -1.97 4.73
C ASP A 69 -4.30 -3.41 4.24
N LEU A 70 -4.39 -4.37 5.16
CA LEU A 70 -4.19 -5.79 4.93
C LEU A 70 -5.50 -6.52 5.15
N TYR A 71 -6.03 -7.17 4.10
CA TYR A 71 -7.33 -7.83 4.10
C TYR A 71 -7.13 -9.34 4.23
N PHE A 72 -7.67 -9.93 5.29
CA PHE A 72 -7.48 -11.34 5.63
C PHE A 72 -8.78 -12.11 5.58
N VAL A 73 -8.68 -13.38 5.18
CA VAL A 73 -9.74 -14.39 5.30
C VAL A 73 -9.30 -15.44 6.30
N THR A 74 -10.17 -15.81 7.24
CA THR A 74 -9.90 -16.83 8.26
C THR A 74 -10.34 -18.22 7.78
N GLN A 75 -9.94 -19.27 8.48
CA GLN A 75 -10.29 -20.66 8.10
C GLN A 75 -11.79 -20.96 8.16
N ASP A 76 -12.54 -20.25 8.99
CA ASP A 76 -13.98 -20.34 9.14
C ASP A 76 -14.75 -19.42 8.18
N GLY A 77 -14.07 -18.80 7.21
CA GLY A 77 -14.68 -17.99 6.16
C GLY A 77 -15.10 -16.57 6.59
N PHE A 78 -14.76 -16.16 7.82
CA PHE A 78 -14.84 -14.75 8.19
C PHE A 78 -13.70 -13.96 7.57
N SER A 79 -13.83 -12.63 7.62
CA SER A 79 -12.81 -11.73 7.12
C SER A 79 -12.52 -10.66 8.16
N PHE A 80 -11.33 -10.07 8.08
CA PHE A 80 -10.97 -8.92 8.87
C PHE A 80 -9.89 -8.11 8.15
N LYS A 81 -9.74 -6.86 8.56
CA LYS A 81 -8.70 -5.97 8.04
C LYS A 81 -7.78 -5.52 9.17
N THR A 82 -6.52 -5.23 8.89
CA THR A 82 -5.66 -4.48 9.82
C THR A 82 -4.87 -3.40 9.08
N LYS A 83 -4.46 -2.34 9.78
CA LYS A 83 -3.71 -1.22 9.19
C LYS A 83 -2.26 -1.25 9.65
N TYR A 84 -1.33 -1.58 8.76
CA TYR A 84 0.10 -1.64 9.07
C TYR A 84 0.77 -0.28 8.79
N LYS A 85 1.23 0.42 9.82
CA LYS A 85 1.97 1.69 9.66
C LYS A 85 3.32 1.43 9.01
N PHE A 86 3.62 2.10 7.91
CA PHE A 86 4.86 1.91 7.17
C PHE A 86 5.37 3.24 6.63
N ARG A 87 6.61 3.62 6.94
CA ARG A 87 7.12 4.93 6.48
C ARG A 87 7.56 4.84 5.01
N PRO A 88 6.96 5.64 4.10
CA PRO A 88 7.50 5.77 2.75
C PRO A 88 8.90 6.40 2.80
N TYR A 89 9.77 6.00 1.88
CA TYR A 89 11.12 6.55 1.77
C TYR A 89 11.65 6.51 0.33
N PHE A 90 12.69 7.30 0.06
CA PHE A 90 13.56 7.16 -1.10
C PHE A 90 15.01 7.48 -0.71
N TYR A 91 15.94 7.28 -1.63
CA TYR A 91 17.37 7.51 -1.39
C TYR A 91 17.89 8.73 -2.15
N VAL A 92 18.81 9.46 -1.53
CA VAL A 92 19.59 10.52 -2.19
C VAL A 92 21.05 10.10 -2.24
N ALA A 93 21.63 10.12 -3.43
CA ALA A 93 23.06 9.97 -3.63
C ALA A 93 23.75 11.33 -3.47
N THR A 94 24.87 11.36 -2.76
CA THR A 94 25.70 12.55 -2.61
C THR A 94 27.09 12.32 -3.20
N LYS A 95 27.85 13.41 -3.35
CA LYS A 95 29.31 13.33 -3.51
C LYS A 95 29.92 12.71 -2.25
N ASP A 96 31.04 12.01 -2.44
CA ASP A 96 31.78 11.37 -1.36
C ASP A 96 32.11 12.38 -0.24
N LYS A 97 31.88 11.98 1.01
CA LYS A 97 32.17 12.76 2.23
C LYS A 97 31.24 13.95 2.48
N MET A 98 30.23 14.15 1.64
CA MET A 98 29.22 15.21 1.82
C MET A 98 27.95 14.72 2.52
N GLU A 99 27.87 13.44 2.89
CA GLU A 99 26.65 12.81 3.41
C GLU A 99 26.12 13.53 4.66
N LEU A 100 27.00 13.80 5.63
CA LEU A 100 26.64 14.46 6.90
C LEU A 100 26.19 15.92 6.71
N GLU A 101 26.83 16.64 5.78
CA GLU A 101 26.48 18.03 5.49
C GLU A 101 25.12 18.13 4.80
N VAL A 102 24.89 17.26 3.81
CA VAL A 102 23.62 17.16 3.10
C VAL A 102 22.50 16.69 4.03
N GLU A 103 22.75 15.69 4.89
CA GLU A 103 21.80 15.24 5.91
C GLU A 103 21.38 16.42 6.82
N GLY A 104 22.35 17.13 7.38
CA GLY A 104 22.08 18.28 8.25
C GLY A 104 21.32 19.40 7.54
N TYR A 105 21.61 19.63 6.26
CA TYR A 105 20.85 20.58 5.43
C TYR A 105 19.39 20.12 5.24
N LEU A 106 19.17 18.87 4.83
CA LEU A 106 17.85 18.32 4.54
C LEU A 106 16.96 18.30 5.80
N ARG A 107 17.51 17.89 6.95
CA ARG A 107 16.77 17.93 8.23
C ARG A 107 16.30 19.34 8.58
N ARG A 108 17.14 20.37 8.36
CA ARG A 108 16.76 21.77 8.61
C ARG A 108 15.75 22.29 7.58
N ARG A 109 15.93 21.96 6.30
CA ARG A 109 15.10 22.48 5.20
C ARG A 109 13.69 21.86 5.17
N TYR A 110 13.56 20.62 5.64
CA TYR A 110 12.33 19.83 5.58
C TYR A 110 11.90 19.30 6.95
N GLU A 111 12.17 20.06 8.02
CA GLU A 111 11.89 19.68 9.42
C GLU A 111 10.45 19.21 9.67
N ARG A 112 9.48 19.73 8.89
CA ARG A 112 8.05 19.38 9.02
C ARG A 112 7.60 18.23 8.13
N GLN A 113 8.39 17.85 7.14
CA GLN A 113 8.03 16.84 6.14
C GLN A 113 8.81 15.54 6.33
N VAL A 114 10.09 15.64 6.72
CA VAL A 114 10.97 14.49 6.89
C VAL A 114 10.81 13.94 8.30
N ALA A 115 10.42 12.68 8.38
CA ALA A 115 10.31 11.96 9.64
C ALA A 115 11.68 11.49 10.14
N ASP A 116 12.54 11.01 9.24
CA ASP A 116 13.90 10.61 9.56
C ASP A 116 14.83 10.60 8.33
N ILE A 117 16.13 10.67 8.57
CA ILE A 117 17.19 10.45 7.57
C ILE A 117 18.21 9.48 8.14
N GLU A 118 18.57 8.46 7.38
CA GLU A 118 19.60 7.49 7.76
C GLU A 118 20.67 7.40 6.67
N ILE A 119 21.95 7.41 7.05
CA ILE A 119 23.05 7.14 6.12
C ILE A 119 23.22 5.62 6.02
N VAL A 120 22.95 5.06 4.84
CA VAL A 120 23.01 3.62 4.59
C VAL A 120 24.01 3.30 3.48
N GLU A 121 24.60 2.10 3.54
CA GLU A 121 25.46 1.58 2.47
C GLU A 121 24.63 0.63 1.60
N LYS A 122 24.67 0.84 0.28
CA LYS A 122 24.02 -0.01 -0.71
C LYS A 122 24.97 -0.34 -1.85
N GLU A 123 24.80 -1.52 -2.42
CA GLU A 123 25.48 -1.89 -3.67
C GLU A 123 24.96 -0.99 -4.81
N ASP A 124 25.89 -0.42 -5.56
CA ASP A 124 25.59 0.43 -6.71
C ASP A 124 26.11 -0.27 -7.97
N LEU A 125 25.17 -0.81 -8.76
CA LEU A 125 25.48 -1.56 -9.98
C LEU A 125 26.03 -0.67 -11.10
N ASP A 126 25.90 0.66 -10.98
CA ASP A 126 26.46 1.59 -11.96
C ASP A 126 27.95 1.86 -11.73
N LEU A 127 28.52 1.41 -10.60
CA LEU A 127 29.95 1.54 -10.33
C LEU A 127 30.79 0.59 -11.20
N LYS A 128 31.93 1.11 -11.68
CA LYS A 128 32.98 0.28 -12.30
C LYS A 128 33.49 -0.71 -11.25
N ASN A 129 33.41 -2.01 -11.55
CA ASN A 129 33.71 -3.13 -10.64
C ASN A 129 32.65 -3.40 -9.55
N HIS A 130 31.38 -3.05 -9.74
CA HIS A 130 30.30 -3.40 -8.79
C HIS A 130 30.25 -4.89 -8.40
N LEU A 131 30.68 -5.82 -9.28
CA LEU A 131 30.79 -7.25 -8.98
C LEU A 131 31.78 -7.61 -7.86
N SER A 132 32.64 -6.67 -7.43
CA SER A 132 33.49 -6.86 -6.25
C SER A 132 32.78 -6.52 -4.93
N GLY A 133 31.48 -6.20 -4.96
CA GLY A 133 30.70 -5.82 -3.78
C GLY A 133 30.94 -4.38 -3.33
N LEU A 134 31.30 -3.47 -4.25
CA LEU A 134 31.51 -2.06 -3.91
C LEU A 134 30.17 -1.44 -3.49
N GLN A 135 30.16 -0.88 -2.29
CA GLN A 135 29.02 -0.18 -1.72
C GLN A 135 29.23 1.33 -1.77
N LYS A 136 28.13 2.05 -1.97
CA LYS A 136 28.06 3.50 -1.93
C LYS A 136 27.14 3.94 -0.81
N LYS A 137 27.43 5.10 -0.22
CA LYS A 137 26.59 5.70 0.80
C LYS A 137 25.43 6.46 0.17
N TYR A 138 24.25 6.27 0.75
CA TYR A 138 23.02 6.93 0.37
C TYR A 138 22.34 7.49 1.62
N LEU A 139 21.63 8.61 1.46
CA LEU A 139 20.73 9.14 2.48
C LEU A 139 19.33 8.56 2.27
N LYS A 140 18.89 7.66 3.14
CA LYS A 140 17.51 7.16 3.19
C LYS A 140 16.62 8.21 3.86
N ILE A 141 15.79 8.90 3.10
CA ILE A 141 14.87 9.91 3.63
C ILE A 141 13.51 9.26 3.84
N SER A 142 13.04 9.21 5.08
CA SER A 142 11.75 8.63 5.47
C SER A 142 10.74 9.72 5.81
N PHE A 143 9.48 9.49 5.44
CA PHE A 143 8.38 10.44 5.62
C PHE A 143 7.26 9.81 6.44
N ASP A 144 6.41 10.63 7.06
CA ASP A 144 5.23 10.10 7.75
C ASP A 144 4.12 9.78 6.73
N THR A 145 4.01 10.51 5.61
CA THR A 145 3.02 10.25 4.55
C THR A 145 3.61 10.20 3.15
N VAL A 146 2.89 9.58 2.20
CA VAL A 146 3.27 9.54 0.77
C VAL A 146 3.22 10.95 0.15
N GLN A 147 2.30 11.80 0.62
CA GLN A 147 2.22 13.18 0.15
C GLN A 147 3.49 13.98 0.48
N GLN A 148 3.99 13.87 1.72
CA GLN A 148 5.25 14.50 2.12
C GLN A 148 6.42 14.01 1.27
N LEU A 149 6.48 12.70 1.00
CA LEU A 149 7.47 12.12 0.09
C LEU A 149 7.41 12.79 -1.29
N MET A 150 6.22 12.88 -1.88
CA MET A 150 6.04 13.43 -3.23
C MET A 150 6.38 14.92 -3.30
N GLU A 151 6.08 15.69 -2.26
CA GLU A 151 6.45 17.12 -2.16
C GLU A 151 7.97 17.30 -2.12
N VAL A 152 8.67 16.57 -1.25
CA VAL A 152 10.14 16.67 -1.14
C VAL A 152 10.83 16.10 -2.37
N LYS A 153 10.32 14.99 -2.94
CA LYS A 153 10.80 14.43 -4.21
C LYS A 153 10.77 15.49 -5.31
N ARG A 154 9.65 16.19 -5.50
CA ARG A 154 9.51 17.21 -6.55
C ARG A 154 10.54 18.32 -6.38
N ASP A 155 10.70 18.81 -5.15
CA ASP A 155 11.67 19.87 -4.84
C ASP A 155 13.12 19.41 -5.13
N LEU A 156 13.49 18.20 -4.68
CA LEU A 156 14.84 17.66 -4.85
C LEU A 156 15.15 17.24 -6.30
N SER A 157 14.16 16.79 -7.06
CA SER A 157 14.33 16.39 -8.46
C SER A 157 14.86 17.57 -9.29
N HIS A 158 14.27 18.76 -9.10
CA HIS A 158 14.75 19.98 -9.75
C HIS A 158 16.18 20.37 -9.36
N VAL A 159 16.57 20.12 -8.11
CA VAL A 159 17.95 20.39 -7.66
C VAL A 159 18.93 19.43 -8.32
N VAL A 160 18.61 18.14 -8.34
CA VAL A 160 19.43 17.09 -8.95
C VAL A 160 19.56 17.31 -10.46
N GLU A 161 18.46 17.57 -11.17
CA GLU A 161 18.47 17.88 -12.61
C GLU A 161 19.38 19.06 -12.92
N ARG A 162 19.30 20.14 -12.12
CA ARG A 162 20.16 21.32 -12.27
C ARG A 162 21.63 20.99 -12.01
N ASN A 163 21.91 20.16 -11.01
CA ASN A 163 23.28 19.78 -10.67
C ASN A 163 23.89 18.89 -11.75
N GLN A 164 23.12 17.96 -12.30
CA GLN A 164 23.55 17.10 -13.40
C GLN A 164 23.89 17.95 -14.63
N ALA A 165 23.01 18.87 -15.03
CA ALA A 165 23.27 19.76 -16.16
C ALA A 165 24.52 20.66 -15.95
N LYS A 166 24.75 21.15 -14.73
CA LYS A 166 25.97 21.88 -14.38
C LYS A 166 27.22 20.99 -14.49
N PHE A 167 27.13 19.75 -14.02
CA PHE A 167 28.24 18.79 -14.04
C PHE A 167 28.60 18.41 -15.49
N ASP A 168 27.61 18.07 -16.31
CA ASP A 168 27.81 17.72 -17.72
C ASP A 168 28.44 18.89 -18.50
N ALA A 169 27.99 20.13 -18.26
CA ALA A 169 28.56 21.32 -18.87
C ALA A 169 30.02 21.58 -18.43
N LEU A 170 30.35 21.27 -17.17
CA LEU A 170 31.70 21.37 -16.63
C LEU A 170 32.62 20.31 -17.22
N GLU A 171 32.17 19.06 -17.31
CA GLU A 171 32.93 17.96 -17.92
C GLU A 171 33.20 18.23 -19.40
N ALA A 172 32.21 18.73 -20.14
CA ALA A 172 32.37 19.15 -21.53
C ALA A 172 33.41 20.26 -21.68
N TYR A 173 33.42 21.25 -20.77
CA TYR A 173 34.40 22.34 -20.80
C TYR A 173 35.82 21.88 -20.44
N GLU A 174 35.97 21.03 -19.41
CA GLU A 174 37.27 20.48 -18.99
C GLU A 174 37.87 19.51 -20.03
N SER A 175 37.03 18.79 -20.78
CA SER A 175 37.48 17.96 -21.91
C SER A 175 38.15 18.79 -23.04
N ILE A 176 37.82 20.08 -23.13
CA ILE A 176 38.36 21.02 -24.14
C ILE A 176 39.58 21.79 -23.62
N LEU A 177 39.67 22.04 -22.29
CA LEU A 177 40.73 22.83 -21.67
C LEU A 177 41.44 22.03 -20.57
N ALA A 178 42.65 21.55 -20.85
CA ALA A 178 43.53 20.85 -19.90
C ALA A 178 44.08 21.76 -18.79
N GLY A 179 43.22 22.35 -17.96
CA GLY A 179 43.57 23.34 -16.94
C GLY A 179 43.01 23.01 -15.56
N LYS A 180 43.91 22.73 -14.60
CA LYS A 180 43.58 22.46 -13.18
C LYS A 180 42.74 23.57 -12.54
N ARG A 181 41.74 23.17 -11.77
CA ARG A 181 40.83 24.07 -11.04
C ARG A 181 41.29 24.33 -9.59
N LYS A 182 41.08 25.56 -9.11
CA LYS A 182 40.99 25.91 -7.68
C LYS A 182 39.57 25.61 -7.19
N GLN A 183 39.44 24.77 -6.17
CA GLN A 183 38.15 24.45 -5.54
C GLN A 183 37.50 25.72 -4.99
N ARG A 184 36.28 26.02 -5.45
CA ARG A 184 35.36 26.91 -4.74
C ARG A 184 34.70 26.12 -3.60
N PRO A 185 34.23 26.78 -2.52
CA PRO A 185 33.40 26.10 -1.52
C PRO A 185 32.21 25.46 -2.23
N GLU A 186 32.05 24.14 -2.09
CA GLU A 186 30.91 23.42 -2.65
C GLU A 186 29.69 23.68 -1.77
N ASP A 187 28.61 24.18 -2.36
CA ASP A 187 27.33 24.27 -1.66
C ASP A 187 26.78 22.86 -1.42
N CYS A 188 26.23 22.60 -0.22
CA CYS A 188 25.64 21.30 0.13
C CYS A 188 24.57 20.87 -0.90
N LEU A 189 23.81 21.83 -1.45
CA LEU A 189 22.83 21.59 -2.51
C LEU A 189 23.45 21.08 -3.80
N ASP A 190 24.62 21.58 -4.19
CA ASP A 190 25.34 21.19 -5.40
C ASP A 190 26.10 19.85 -5.22
N SER A 191 25.99 19.24 -4.03
CA SER A 191 26.60 17.94 -3.68
C SER A 191 25.63 16.76 -3.77
N MET A 192 24.33 17.02 -3.99
CA MET A 192 23.36 15.99 -4.32
C MET A 192 23.49 15.60 -5.79
N VAL A 193 23.68 14.30 -6.03
CA VAL A 193 24.02 13.75 -7.34
C VAL A 193 22.82 13.10 -8.00
N ASP A 194 22.02 12.34 -7.25
CA ASP A 194 20.95 11.53 -7.82
C ASP A 194 19.87 11.20 -6.78
N LEU A 195 18.67 10.85 -7.26
CA LEU A 195 17.58 10.29 -6.45
C LEU A 195 17.37 8.83 -6.87
N ARG A 196 17.29 7.91 -5.92
CA ARG A 196 17.07 6.48 -6.19
C ARG A 196 15.82 5.96 -5.51
N GLU A 197 15.16 5.03 -6.20
CA GLU A 197 13.98 4.31 -5.75
C GLU A 197 12.80 5.21 -5.28
N TYR A 198 12.68 6.40 -5.87
CA TYR A 198 11.65 7.40 -5.56
C TYR A 198 10.30 7.16 -6.25
N ASP A 199 10.23 6.16 -7.11
CA ASP A 199 9.10 5.79 -7.98
C ASP A 199 8.54 4.39 -7.65
N VAL A 200 9.10 3.72 -6.64
CA VAL A 200 8.57 2.44 -6.15
C VAL A 200 7.20 2.67 -5.52
N PRO A 201 6.13 2.01 -5.99
CA PRO A 201 4.81 2.17 -5.40
C PRO A 201 4.80 1.80 -3.91
N TYR A 202 4.09 2.58 -3.11
CA TYR A 202 4.17 2.50 -1.65
C TYR A 202 3.81 1.11 -1.06
N HIS A 203 2.73 0.49 -1.53
CA HIS A 203 2.36 -0.88 -1.11
C HIS A 203 3.35 -1.95 -1.61
N VAL A 204 3.96 -1.75 -2.79
CA VAL A 204 5.00 -2.65 -3.32
C VAL A 204 6.24 -2.58 -2.44
N ARG A 205 6.66 -1.36 -2.07
CA ARG A 205 7.75 -1.13 -1.13
C ARG A 205 7.50 -1.86 0.20
N PHE A 206 6.31 -1.67 0.79
CA PHE A 206 5.92 -2.36 2.01
C PHE A 206 6.05 -3.88 1.87
N ALA A 207 5.53 -4.45 0.78
CA ALA A 207 5.55 -5.88 0.53
C ALA A 207 6.98 -6.43 0.39
N ILE A 208 7.86 -5.71 -0.31
CA ILE A 208 9.27 -6.09 -0.48
C ILE A 208 9.99 -6.05 0.87
N ASP A 209 9.94 -4.92 1.57
CA ASP A 209 10.73 -4.68 2.78
C ASP A 209 10.32 -5.59 3.95
N ASN A 210 9.05 -6.00 4.02
CA ASN A 210 8.52 -6.84 5.09
C ASN A 210 8.32 -8.32 4.68
N ASP A 211 8.73 -8.72 3.48
CA ASP A 211 8.45 -10.05 2.88
C ASP A 211 6.96 -10.49 2.99
N VAL A 212 6.05 -9.54 2.77
CA VAL A 212 4.60 -9.79 2.81
C VAL A 212 4.09 -10.12 1.41
N ARG A 213 3.28 -11.17 1.26
CA ARG A 213 2.72 -11.62 -0.01
C ARG A 213 1.27 -12.04 0.16
N SER A 214 0.40 -11.58 -0.73
CA SER A 214 -0.95 -12.13 -0.85
C SER A 214 -0.88 -13.62 -1.15
N GLY A 215 -1.87 -14.37 -0.68
CA GLY A 215 -1.92 -15.82 -0.84
C GLY A 215 -1.21 -16.63 0.25
N GLN A 216 -0.68 -15.97 1.29
CA GLN A 216 0.02 -16.62 2.40
C GLN A 216 -0.72 -16.45 3.72
N TRP A 217 -0.50 -17.40 4.64
CA TRP A 217 -1.04 -17.35 5.98
C TRP A 217 -0.13 -16.55 6.92
N TYR A 218 -0.75 -15.76 7.79
CA TYR A 218 -0.08 -14.97 8.82
C TYR A 218 -0.81 -15.10 10.15
N ASN A 219 -0.06 -15.26 11.23
CA ASN A 219 -0.54 -14.90 12.55
C ASN A 219 -0.47 -13.36 12.66
N VAL A 220 -1.62 -12.73 12.85
CA VAL A 220 -1.76 -11.28 12.99
C VAL A 220 -2.02 -10.97 14.46
N SER A 221 -1.13 -10.20 15.07
CA SER A 221 -1.27 -9.76 16.46
C SER A 221 -1.05 -8.26 16.58
N ILE A 222 -1.68 -7.65 17.60
CA ILE A 222 -1.56 -6.22 17.86
C ILE A 222 -0.76 -6.02 19.15
N SER A 223 0.36 -5.30 19.06
CA SER A 223 1.22 -4.97 20.19
C SER A 223 1.41 -3.47 20.28
N SER A 224 0.97 -2.84 21.36
CA SER A 224 1.14 -1.39 21.58
C SER A 224 0.70 -0.50 20.40
N SER A 225 -0.31 -0.93 19.64
CA SER A 225 -0.83 -0.31 18.40
C SER A 225 -0.06 -0.59 17.11
N ASP A 226 0.99 -1.40 17.17
CA ASP A 226 1.69 -1.91 16.00
C ASP A 226 1.17 -3.31 15.61
N VAL A 227 1.09 -3.54 14.31
CA VAL A 227 0.70 -4.82 13.73
C VAL A 227 1.95 -5.71 13.62
N ILE A 228 1.90 -6.88 14.24
CA ILE A 228 2.93 -7.91 14.10
C ILE A 228 2.37 -9.00 13.18
N LEU A 229 3.09 -9.25 12.10
CA LEU A 229 2.79 -10.30 11.12
C LEU A 229 3.83 -11.41 11.23
N GLU A 230 3.39 -12.61 11.55
CA GLU A 230 4.23 -13.80 11.53
C GLU A 230 3.75 -14.75 10.44
N LYS A 231 4.58 -14.94 9.41
CA LYS A 231 4.27 -15.79 8.25
C LYS A 231 4.26 -17.27 8.63
N ARG A 232 3.16 -17.96 8.29
CA ARG A 232 2.92 -19.38 8.57
C ARG A 232 3.21 -20.24 7.34
N THR A 233 4.47 -20.61 7.19
CA THR A 233 4.97 -21.42 6.06
C THR A 233 4.56 -22.91 6.13
N ASP A 234 4.11 -23.35 7.30
CA ASP A 234 3.59 -24.69 7.56
C ASP A 234 2.20 -24.92 6.97
N LEU A 235 1.44 -23.85 6.68
CA LEU A 235 0.11 -23.92 6.11
C LEU A 235 0.15 -23.78 4.58
N LEU A 236 0.03 -24.92 3.89
CA LEU A 236 0.12 -24.98 2.41
C LEU A 236 -1.23 -24.83 1.72
N GLN A 237 -2.32 -25.24 2.37
CA GLN A 237 -3.66 -25.14 1.80
C GLN A 237 -4.12 -23.68 1.80
N ARG A 238 -4.71 -23.24 0.69
CA ARG A 238 -5.26 -21.89 0.57
C ARG A 238 -6.54 -21.76 1.39
N ALA A 239 -6.87 -20.54 1.82
CA ALA A 239 -8.20 -20.28 2.37
C ALA A 239 -9.27 -20.45 1.30
N GLU A 240 -10.47 -20.84 1.74
CA GLU A 240 -11.67 -20.78 0.90
C GLU A 240 -12.16 -19.34 0.89
N VAL A 241 -12.19 -18.75 -0.30
CA VAL A 241 -12.66 -17.38 -0.53
C VAL A 241 -13.97 -17.44 -1.27
N ARG A 242 -14.90 -16.53 -0.96
CA ARG A 242 -16.14 -16.41 -1.73
C ARG A 242 -15.83 -15.75 -3.07
N VAL A 243 -16.19 -16.41 -4.16
CA VAL A 243 -15.95 -15.92 -5.51
C VAL A 243 -17.29 -15.62 -6.16
N CYS A 244 -17.44 -14.38 -6.62
CA CYS A 244 -18.55 -13.96 -7.48
C CYS A 244 -17.98 -13.64 -8.87
N ALA A 245 -18.45 -14.37 -9.88
CA ALA A 245 -18.19 -14.04 -11.27
C ALA A 245 -19.50 -13.55 -11.90
N PHE A 246 -19.46 -12.47 -12.67
CA PHE A 246 -20.64 -11.94 -13.34
C PHE A 246 -20.32 -11.57 -14.79
N ASP A 247 -21.35 -11.60 -15.62
CA ASP A 247 -21.33 -11.16 -17.01
C ASP A 247 -22.63 -10.46 -17.34
N ILE A 248 -22.56 -9.43 -18.18
CA ILE A 248 -23.71 -8.59 -18.53
C ILE A 248 -23.97 -8.63 -20.02
N GLU A 249 -25.25 -8.62 -20.38
CA GLU A 249 -25.70 -8.43 -21.75
C GLU A 249 -26.41 -7.08 -21.85
N THR A 250 -26.13 -6.35 -22.92
CA THR A 250 -26.70 -5.01 -23.16
C THR A 250 -27.41 -4.95 -24.50
N THR A 251 -28.32 -4.01 -24.65
CA THR A 251 -28.76 -3.59 -25.99
C THR A 251 -27.57 -3.00 -26.76
N LYS A 252 -27.71 -2.96 -28.09
CA LYS A 252 -26.79 -2.24 -28.96
C LYS A 252 -27.43 -1.95 -30.30
N LEU A 253 -26.98 -0.89 -30.94
CA LEU A 253 -27.33 -0.62 -32.33
C LEU A 253 -26.72 -1.66 -33.29
N GLU A 254 -27.40 -1.87 -34.42
CA GLU A 254 -26.89 -2.73 -35.49
C GLU A 254 -25.51 -2.26 -35.98
N LEU A 255 -24.58 -3.21 -36.13
CA LEU A 255 -23.21 -2.97 -36.60
C LEU A 255 -22.41 -1.95 -35.76
N LYS A 256 -22.83 -1.66 -34.53
CA LYS A 256 -22.10 -0.84 -33.57
C LYS A 256 -21.77 -1.60 -32.29
N PHE A 257 -20.84 -1.04 -31.53
CA PHE A 257 -20.60 -1.42 -30.14
C PHE A 257 -21.69 -0.83 -29.23
N PRO A 258 -21.97 -1.45 -28.07
CA PRO A 258 -22.83 -0.85 -27.06
C PRO A 258 -22.30 0.49 -26.56
N ASP A 259 -23.21 1.40 -26.21
CA ASP A 259 -22.91 2.72 -25.68
C ASP A 259 -23.64 2.95 -24.35
N ALA A 260 -22.87 3.10 -23.26
CA ALA A 260 -23.43 3.22 -21.91
C ALA A 260 -24.29 4.49 -21.68
N GLU A 261 -24.27 5.47 -22.59
CA GLU A 261 -25.14 6.65 -22.47
C GLU A 261 -26.60 6.38 -22.85
N TYR A 262 -26.88 5.38 -23.70
CA TYR A 262 -28.23 5.13 -24.21
C TYR A 262 -28.61 3.66 -24.40
N ASP A 263 -27.65 2.75 -24.45
CA ASP A 263 -27.94 1.31 -24.41
C ASP A 263 -28.20 0.86 -22.97
N GLN A 264 -29.15 -0.06 -22.81
CA GLN A 264 -29.59 -0.57 -21.52
C GLN A 264 -28.98 -1.95 -21.25
N ILE A 265 -28.76 -2.27 -19.98
CA ILE A 265 -28.48 -3.63 -19.54
C ILE A 265 -29.77 -4.45 -19.66
N MET A 266 -29.71 -5.52 -20.45
CA MET A 266 -30.83 -6.44 -20.66
C MET A 266 -30.78 -7.64 -19.70
N MET A 267 -29.58 -8.12 -19.36
CA MET A 267 -29.39 -9.25 -18.45
C MET A 267 -28.11 -9.10 -17.63
N ILE A 268 -28.12 -9.60 -16.39
CA ILE A 268 -26.93 -9.78 -15.56
C ILE A 268 -26.92 -11.23 -15.09
N SER A 269 -25.97 -12.02 -15.58
CA SER A 269 -25.71 -13.36 -15.06
C SER A 269 -24.60 -13.30 -14.03
N TYR A 270 -24.73 -14.02 -12.93
CA TYR A 270 -23.65 -14.15 -11.95
C TYR A 270 -23.67 -15.50 -11.24
N MET A 271 -22.50 -15.97 -10.83
CA MET A 271 -22.33 -17.19 -10.06
C MET A 271 -21.58 -16.87 -8.77
N VAL A 272 -22.13 -17.31 -7.63
CA VAL A 272 -21.50 -17.23 -6.31
C VAL A 272 -21.23 -18.63 -5.81
N ASP A 273 -19.95 -18.99 -5.67
CA ASP A 273 -19.50 -20.29 -5.16
C ASP A 273 -20.21 -21.50 -5.83
N GLY A 274 -20.43 -21.40 -7.15
CA GLY A 274 -21.07 -22.44 -7.97
C GLY A 274 -22.60 -22.31 -8.12
N GLN A 275 -23.27 -21.48 -7.33
CA GLN A 275 -24.70 -21.21 -7.49
C GLN A 275 -24.91 -20.09 -8.52
N GLY A 276 -25.66 -20.37 -9.58
CA GLY A 276 -26.01 -19.41 -10.62
C GLY A 276 -27.24 -18.57 -10.29
N PHE A 277 -27.22 -17.33 -10.76
CA PHE A 277 -28.29 -16.35 -10.70
C PHE A 277 -28.34 -15.57 -12.01
N LEU A 278 -29.55 -15.20 -12.44
CA LEU A 278 -29.77 -14.42 -13.65
C LEU A 278 -30.82 -13.35 -13.35
N ILE A 279 -30.47 -12.09 -13.57
CA ILE A 279 -31.38 -10.95 -13.46
C ILE A 279 -31.75 -10.50 -14.88
N ILE A 280 -33.03 -10.30 -15.15
CA ILE A 280 -33.54 -9.99 -16.49
C ILE A 280 -34.38 -8.73 -16.48
N ASN A 281 -34.01 -7.78 -17.33
CA ASN A 281 -34.77 -6.56 -17.58
C ASN A 281 -35.92 -6.83 -18.58
N ARG A 282 -37.16 -6.74 -18.07
CA ARG A 282 -38.40 -6.97 -18.85
C ARG A 282 -38.78 -5.82 -19.79
N GLU A 283 -38.10 -4.67 -19.76
CA GLU A 283 -38.23 -3.64 -20.81
C GLU A 283 -37.58 -4.09 -22.12
N CYS A 284 -36.51 -4.89 -22.05
CA CYS A 284 -35.77 -5.38 -23.21
C CYS A 284 -36.22 -6.77 -23.65
N VAL A 285 -36.48 -7.66 -22.69
CA VAL A 285 -36.90 -9.03 -22.95
C VAL A 285 -38.43 -9.08 -23.06
N GLY A 286 -38.98 -9.87 -23.97
CA GLY A 286 -40.43 -9.90 -24.22
C GLY A 286 -41.25 -10.72 -23.20
N GLU A 287 -40.67 -11.80 -22.67
CA GLU A 287 -41.34 -12.73 -21.75
C GLU A 287 -40.50 -13.03 -20.48
N ASP A 288 -41.17 -13.43 -19.39
CA ASP A 288 -40.51 -13.87 -18.17
C ASP A 288 -39.73 -15.15 -18.47
N VAL A 289 -38.50 -15.24 -17.97
CA VAL A 289 -37.69 -16.47 -18.09
C VAL A 289 -37.79 -17.25 -16.78
N GLU A 290 -38.01 -18.55 -16.89
CA GLU A 290 -38.05 -19.48 -15.75
C GLU A 290 -36.65 -19.88 -15.29
N ASP A 291 -36.54 -20.40 -14.06
CA ASP A 291 -35.31 -21.02 -13.57
C ASP A 291 -34.79 -22.07 -14.57
N LEU A 292 -33.48 -22.06 -14.84
CA LEU A 292 -32.89 -22.87 -15.90
C LEU A 292 -31.60 -23.57 -15.45
N GLU A 293 -31.25 -24.62 -16.17
CA GLU A 293 -29.99 -25.34 -16.01
C GLU A 293 -29.18 -25.24 -17.29
N TYR A 294 -27.91 -24.84 -17.15
CA TYR A 294 -26.91 -24.88 -18.19
C TYR A 294 -25.63 -25.54 -17.66
N THR A 295 -25.56 -26.86 -17.85
CA THR A 295 -24.42 -27.70 -17.42
C THR A 295 -23.68 -28.19 -18.67
N PRO A 296 -22.73 -27.43 -19.24
CA PRO A 296 -22.03 -27.83 -20.47
C PRO A 296 -21.14 -29.06 -20.29
N LYS A 297 -20.67 -29.31 -19.06
CA LYS A 297 -19.96 -30.53 -18.65
C LYS A 297 -20.31 -30.89 -17.21
N PRO A 298 -20.17 -32.16 -16.79
CA PRO A 298 -20.43 -32.58 -15.41
C PRO A 298 -19.63 -31.80 -14.35
N GLU A 299 -18.40 -31.39 -14.66
CA GLU A 299 -17.57 -30.58 -13.76
C GLU A 299 -17.94 -29.08 -13.73
N PHE A 300 -18.88 -28.63 -14.56
CA PHE A 300 -19.34 -27.25 -14.69
C PHE A 300 -20.86 -27.17 -14.54
N GLU A 301 -21.35 -27.56 -13.37
CA GLU A 301 -22.78 -27.43 -13.02
C GLU A 301 -23.21 -25.96 -13.00
N GLY A 302 -24.35 -25.66 -13.61
CA GLY A 302 -24.85 -24.30 -13.76
C GLY A 302 -26.35 -24.24 -13.56
N TYR A 303 -26.79 -24.29 -12.31
CA TYR A 303 -28.20 -24.08 -11.94
C TYR A 303 -28.45 -22.60 -11.70
N PHE A 304 -29.32 -21.98 -12.50
CA PHE A 304 -29.60 -20.56 -12.45
C PHE A 304 -30.99 -20.29 -11.88
N LYS A 305 -31.01 -19.53 -10.78
CA LYS A 305 -32.23 -18.91 -10.28
C LYS A 305 -32.46 -17.58 -10.99
N VAL A 306 -33.61 -17.44 -11.63
CA VAL A 306 -33.94 -16.27 -12.44
C VAL A 306 -34.78 -15.27 -11.65
N THR A 307 -34.43 -14.00 -11.75
CA THR A 307 -35.19 -12.87 -11.22
C THR A 307 -35.56 -11.94 -12.37
N ASN A 308 -36.83 -11.97 -12.76
CA ASN A 308 -37.40 -11.05 -13.74
C ASN A 308 -37.72 -9.71 -13.05
N VAL A 309 -37.07 -8.64 -13.48
CA VAL A 309 -37.22 -7.29 -12.95
C VAL A 309 -37.93 -6.38 -13.95
N ASN A 310 -38.69 -5.40 -13.47
CA ASN A 310 -39.59 -4.63 -14.35
C ASN A 310 -38.81 -3.77 -15.34
N ASN A 311 -37.68 -3.23 -14.91
CA ASN A 311 -36.81 -2.35 -15.68
C ASN A 311 -35.37 -2.43 -15.16
N GLU A 312 -34.46 -1.64 -15.76
CA GLU A 312 -33.03 -1.63 -15.42
C GLU A 312 -32.72 -1.17 -13.99
N VAL A 313 -33.57 -0.33 -13.38
CA VAL A 313 -33.31 0.26 -12.05
C VAL A 313 -33.82 -0.61 -10.91
N LYS A 314 -34.78 -1.52 -11.17
CA LYS A 314 -35.52 -2.25 -10.13
C LYS A 314 -35.90 -3.66 -10.49
#